data_AF-R1CW49-F1
#
_entry.id   AF-R1CW49-F1
#
_cell.length_a   1.000
_cell.length_b   1.000
_cell.length_c   1.000
_cell.angle_alpha   90.00
_cell.angle_beta   90.00
_cell.angle_gamma   90.00
#
_symmetry.space_group_name_H-M   'P 1'
#
loop_
_entity.id
_entity.type
_entity.pdbx_description
1 polymer ?
#
loop_
_entity_poly.entity_id
_entity_poly.type
_entity_poly.pdbx_seq_one_letter_code
_entity_poly.pdbx_strand_id
1 'polypeptide(L)'
;MIGHALRHAAAACFLLPLLLTLLLTSPEQLSAINDTDRAAVALFNYIGDASFALTGALAAGEEGMDLMGCLVVGFVTALGGGTFRDI
;
A
#
# COMPACT_ATOMS: atom_id res chain seq x y z
N MET A 1 15.82 1.85 -39.41
CA MET A 1 15.83 3.20 -38.79
C MET A 1 14.40 3.64 -38.38
N ILE A 2 13.68 2.83 -37.59
CA ILE A 2 12.29 3.13 -37.15
C ILE A 2 12.15 3.12 -35.60
N GLY A 3 13.24 2.82 -34.88
CA GLY A 3 13.23 2.63 -33.42
C GLY A 3 13.29 3.89 -32.55
N HIS A 4 13.39 5.10 -33.12
CA HIS A 4 13.54 6.34 -32.32
C HIS A 4 12.22 7.05 -32.01
N ALA A 5 11.14 6.82 -32.76
CA ALA A 5 9.85 7.48 -32.52
C ALA A 5 9.03 6.82 -31.40
N LEU A 6 9.23 5.52 -31.14
CA LEU A 6 8.42 4.75 -30.19
C LEU A 6 8.79 5.00 -28.72
N ARG A 7 10.01 5.51 -28.45
CA ARG A 7 10.45 5.87 -27.09
C ARG A 7 9.83 7.18 -26.57
N HIS A 8 9.28 8.02 -27.44
CA HIS A 8 8.67 9.30 -27.07
C HIS A 8 7.16 9.23 -26.82
N ALA A 9 6.46 8.26 -27.43
CA ALA A 9 5.04 8.01 -27.13
C ALA A 9 4.82 7.45 -25.71
N ALA A 10 5.74 6.62 -25.21
CA ALA A 10 5.69 6.12 -23.83
C ALA A 10 6.07 7.21 -22.79
N ALA A 11 6.94 8.16 -23.15
CA ALA A 11 7.33 9.27 -22.27
C ALA A 11 6.21 10.31 -22.08
N ALA A 12 5.39 10.55 -23.11
CA ALA A 12 4.24 11.45 -23.02
C ALA A 12 3.17 10.95 -22.03
N CYS A 13 3.02 9.63 -21.91
CA CYS A 13 2.11 9.00 -20.95
C CYS A 13 2.55 9.17 -19.48
N PHE A 14 3.85 9.37 -19.24
CA PHE A 14 4.42 9.65 -17.92
C PHE A 14 4.57 11.15 -17.62
N LEU A 15 4.67 12.00 -18.65
CA LEU A 15 4.82 13.45 -18.47
C LEU A 15 3.51 14.16 -18.10
N LEU A 16 2.37 13.68 -18.57
CA LEU A 16 1.06 14.23 -18.19
C LEU A 16 0.77 14.13 -16.69
N PRO A 17 0.93 12.96 -16.03
CA PRO A 17 0.78 12.90 -14.58
C PRO A 17 1.88 13.70 -13.87
N LEU A 18 3.15 13.68 -14.31
CA LEU A 18 4.21 14.45 -13.66
C LEU A 18 3.97 15.98 -13.75
N LEU A 19 3.51 16.49 -14.88
CA LEU A 19 3.18 17.90 -15.11
C LEU A 19 1.91 18.31 -14.36
N LEU A 20 0.90 17.43 -14.30
CA LEU A 20 -0.30 17.65 -13.50
C LEU A 20 0.01 17.62 -11.99
N THR A 21 0.92 16.75 -11.56
CA THR A 21 1.41 16.69 -10.18
C THR A 21 2.18 17.97 -9.84
N LEU A 22 3.04 18.46 -10.74
CA LEU A 22 3.82 19.69 -10.53
C LEU A 22 2.93 20.96 -10.53
N LEU A 23 1.82 20.97 -11.27
CA LEU A 23 0.84 22.07 -11.30
C LEU A 23 -0.12 22.03 -10.09
N LEU A 24 -0.40 20.84 -9.54
CA LEU A 24 -1.21 20.65 -8.32
C LEU A 24 -0.38 20.67 -7.02
N THR A 25 0.95 20.56 -7.09
CA THR A 25 1.86 20.65 -5.93
C THR A 25 2.24 22.12 -5.68
N SER A 26 1.22 22.94 -5.45
CA SER A 26 1.34 24.23 -4.76
C SER A 26 1.23 23.97 -3.24
N PRO A 27 1.91 24.74 -2.39
CA PRO A 27 2.28 24.39 -1.01
C PRO A 27 1.14 24.58 0.00
N GLU A 28 -0.02 23.96 -0.24
CA GLU A 28 -1.20 24.00 0.66
C GLU A 28 -1.52 22.64 1.30
N GLN A 29 -0.58 21.69 1.23
CA GLN A 29 -0.65 20.38 1.93
C GLN A 29 0.10 20.41 3.27
N LEU A 30 0.23 21.57 3.93
CA LEU A 30 0.90 21.68 5.24
C LEU A 30 -0.04 22.06 6.40
N SER A 31 -1.30 22.42 6.12
CA SER A 31 -2.23 22.89 7.15
C SER A 31 -3.62 22.23 7.11
N ALA A 32 -3.78 21.15 6.35
CA ALA A 32 -5.06 20.43 6.21
C ALA A 32 -4.92 18.93 6.48
N ILE A 33 -4.07 18.53 7.45
CA ILE A 33 -4.17 17.20 8.05
C ILE A 33 -5.41 17.22 8.96
N ASN A 34 -6.55 16.95 8.33
CA ASN A 34 -7.90 17.08 8.85
C ASN A 34 -8.25 15.78 9.63
N ASP A 35 -8.96 15.86 10.77
CA ASP A 35 -9.31 14.69 11.59
C ASP A 35 -9.99 13.55 10.81
N THR A 36 -10.68 13.89 9.71
CA THR A 36 -11.31 12.94 8.76
C THR A 36 -10.30 12.03 8.05
N ASP A 37 -9.12 12.52 7.69
CA ASP A 37 -8.11 11.73 6.98
C ASP A 37 -7.46 10.71 7.93
N ARG A 38 -7.34 11.06 9.22
CA ARG A 38 -6.84 10.13 10.25
C ARG A 38 -7.80 8.96 10.44
N ALA A 39 -9.12 9.19 10.38
CA ALA A 39 -10.11 8.14 10.49
C ALA A 39 -10.09 7.19 9.27
N ALA A 40 -9.92 7.74 8.06
CA ALA A 40 -9.78 6.93 6.86
C ALA A 40 -8.52 6.07 6.88
N VAL A 41 -7.36 6.65 7.24
CA VAL A 41 -6.10 5.91 7.37
C VAL A 41 -6.20 4.85 8.46
N ALA A 42 -6.80 5.16 9.61
CA ALA A 42 -7.00 4.19 10.69
C ALA A 42 -7.88 3.02 10.24
N LEU A 43 -8.95 3.27 9.50
CA LEU A 43 -9.81 2.22 8.96
C LEU A 43 -9.04 1.31 7.98
N PHE A 44 -8.25 1.88 7.08
CA PHE A 44 -7.41 1.12 6.17
C PHE A 44 -6.32 0.31 6.90
N ASN A 45 -5.75 0.82 7.99
CA ASN A 45 -4.81 0.07 8.84
C ASN A 45 -5.46 -1.20 9.40
N TYR A 46 -6.61 -1.04 10.08
CA TYR A 46 -7.28 -2.17 10.70
C TYR A 46 -7.78 -3.21 9.69
N ILE A 47 -8.31 -2.77 8.55
CA ILE A 47 -8.74 -3.68 7.47
C ILE A 47 -7.53 -4.43 6.90
N GLY A 48 -6.41 -3.72 6.67
CA GLY A 48 -5.17 -4.30 6.18
C GLY A 48 -4.63 -5.37 7.13
N ASP A 49 -4.45 -5.02 8.40
CA ASP A 49 -3.92 -5.93 9.43
C ASP A 49 -4.80 -7.16 9.62
N ALA A 50 -6.13 -6.98 9.65
CA ALA A 50 -7.07 -8.09 9.76
C ALA A 50 -7.02 -9.02 8.54
N SER A 51 -6.94 -8.47 7.33
CA SER A 51 -6.85 -9.26 6.10
C SER A 51 -5.54 -10.06 6.05
N PHE A 52 -4.41 -9.46 6.42
CA PHE A 52 -3.12 -10.13 6.48
C PHE A 52 -3.05 -11.22 7.56
N ALA A 53 -3.61 -10.96 8.74
CA ALA A 53 -3.69 -11.96 9.81
C ALA A 53 -4.52 -13.17 9.37
N LEU A 54 -5.66 -12.94 8.71
CA LEU A 54 -6.52 -14.00 8.16
C LEU A 54 -5.79 -14.82 7.10
N THR A 55 -5.13 -14.18 6.14
CA THR A 55 -4.36 -14.88 5.11
C THR A 55 -3.23 -15.72 5.71
N GLY A 56 -2.48 -15.17 6.67
CA GLY A 56 -1.41 -15.91 7.35
C GLY A 56 -1.93 -17.09 8.18
N ALA A 57 -3.04 -16.90 8.90
CA ALA A 57 -3.66 -17.96 9.69
C ALA A 57 -4.28 -19.06 8.80
N LEU A 58 -4.89 -18.70 7.67
CA LEU A 58 -5.42 -19.66 6.70
C LEU A 58 -4.30 -20.47 6.06
N ALA A 59 -3.24 -19.82 5.59
CA ALA A 59 -2.09 -20.50 4.99
C ALA A 59 -1.42 -21.47 5.98
N ALA A 60 -1.27 -21.07 7.25
CA ALA A 60 -0.77 -21.94 8.30
C ALA A 60 -1.71 -23.14 8.58
N GLY A 61 -3.02 -22.91 8.54
CA GLY A 61 -4.02 -23.98 8.70
C GLY A 61 -4.01 -24.98 7.55
N GLU A 62 -3.79 -24.52 6.31
CA GLU A 62 -3.66 -25.38 5.13
C GLU A 62 -2.41 -26.27 5.19
N GLU A 63 -1.34 -25.80 5.84
CA GLU A 63 -0.12 -26.58 6.11
C GLU A 63 -0.24 -27.49 7.34
N GLY A 64 -1.43 -27.60 7.94
CA GLY A 64 -1.70 -28.49 9.08
C GLY A 64 -1.06 -28.03 10.40
N MET A 65 -0.73 -26.74 10.52
CA MET A 65 -0.22 -26.17 11.77
C MET A 65 -1.33 -26.13 12.84
N ASP A 66 -0.92 -26.24 14.10
CA ASP A 66 -1.83 -26.13 15.24
C ASP A 66 -2.31 -24.68 15.45
N LEU A 67 -3.24 -24.48 16.38
CA LEU A 67 -3.82 -23.16 16.63
C LEU A 67 -2.76 -22.10 17.01
N MET A 68 -1.72 -22.49 17.75
CA MET A 68 -0.62 -21.58 18.06
C MET A 68 0.22 -21.26 16.83
N GLY A 69 0.52 -22.24 15.99
CA GLY A 69 1.16 -22.01 14.69
C GLY A 69 0.38 -21.02 13.82
N CYS A 70 -0.93 -21.20 13.70
CA CYS A 70 -1.80 -20.31 12.93
C CYS A 70 -1.81 -18.88 13.48
N LEU A 71 -1.85 -18.73 14.81
CA LEU A 71 -1.77 -17.42 15.46
C LEU A 71 -0.42 -16.76 15.19
N VAL A 72 0.69 -17.47 15.38
CA VAL A 72 2.04 -16.91 15.20
C VAL A 72 2.26 -16.47 13.75
N VAL A 73 1.90 -17.31 12.77
CA VAL A 73 2.06 -16.99 11.34
C VAL A 73 1.15 -15.82 10.92
N GLY A 74 -0.10 -15.80 11.40
CA GLY A 74 -1.01 -14.66 11.20
C GLY A 74 -0.45 -13.36 11.76
N PHE A 75 0.04 -13.38 13.00
CA PHE A 75 0.66 -12.21 13.64
C PHE A 75 1.91 -11.73 12.92
N VAL A 76 2.83 -12.63 12.55
CA VAL A 76 4.04 -12.28 11.80
C VAL A 76 3.69 -11.65 10.45
N THR A 77 2.67 -12.17 9.76
CA THR A 77 2.23 -11.65 8.46
C THR A 77 1.63 -10.25 8.59
N ALA A 78 0.73 -10.04 9.56
CA ALA A 78 0.12 -8.74 9.81
C ALA A 78 1.15 -7.68 10.26
N LEU A 79 2.02 -8.03 11.22
CA LEU A 79 3.07 -7.11 11.68
C LEU A 79 4.10 -6.82 10.60
N GLY A 80 4.45 -7.81 9.77
CA GLY A 80 5.32 -7.61 8.61
C GLY A 80 4.74 -6.58 7.66
N GLY A 81 3.51 -6.80 7.17
CA GLY A 81 2.86 -5.88 6.23
C GLY A 81 2.62 -4.47 6.81
N GLY A 82 2.15 -4.38 8.05
CA GLY A 82 1.88 -3.11 8.74
C GLY A 82 3.15 -2.29 8.98
N THR A 83 4.22 -2.94 9.45
CA THR A 83 5.50 -2.26 9.73
C THR A 83 6.19 -1.77 8.46
N PHE A 84 6.15 -2.54 7.36
CA PHE A 84 6.77 -2.15 6.09
C PHE A 84 6.19 -0.87 5.46
N ARG A 85 4.97 -0.48 5.85
CA ARG A 85 4.32 0.75 5.38
C ARG A 85 4.62 1.95 6.27
N ASP A 86 4.96 1.71 7.54
CA ASP A 86 5.26 2.75 8.53
C ASP A 86 6.73 3.22 8.48
N ILE A 87 7.63 2.39 7.92
CA ILE A 87 9.04 2.74 7.66
C ILE A 87 9.22 3.51 6.35
#